data_AF-G1NC75-F1
#
_entry.id   AF-G1NC75-F1
#
_cell.length_a   1.000
_cell.length_b   1.000
_cell.length_c   1.000
_cell.angle_alpha   90.00
_cell.angle_beta   90.00
_cell.angle_gamma   90.00
#
_symmetry.space_group_name_H-M   'P 1'
#
loop_
_entity.id
_entity.type
_entity.pdbx_description
1 polymer ?
#
loop_
_entity_poly.entity_id
_entity_poly.type
_entity_poly.pdbx_seq_one_letter_code
_entity_poly.pdbx_strand_id
1 'polypeptide(L)'
;MQSVLEKPQLVASNERFCRFLEEYCPVLTETYYPTIWCWEGRVQTLLRPFITSRPQVQYRNELIRTADGGQISLDWFDNNDSLYYPDASTRPTVLLLPGLTGTSKESYILHMIHQSETLGYRCVVFNNRGIAGEELLTPRTYCAANTEDLEAVIHHIHNLHPSAPFMAAGVSMGGMLLLNYLGKTGRDTPLMAAAIFSAGWNVFESVESLEKPLNWLLFNYYLTTCLQSSISRHRQMLEKLFDMDLVMKARTVREFDRQFTSVMFGYRTIDDYYEDASPCRKLKSVGIPVLCLNSVDDVFSPGHASMLRPGVEQSQSRATHCWDGLLRHRLLS
;
A
#
# COMPACT_ATOMS: atom_id res chain seq x y z
N MET A 1 -31.82 -2.33 12.96
CA MET A 1 -31.25 -1.18 13.68
C MET A 1 -30.41 -1.73 14.82
N GLN A 2 -29.15 -2.05 14.54
CA GLN A 2 -28.19 -2.55 15.53
C GLN A 2 -26.87 -1.84 15.20
N SER A 3 -26.55 -0.80 15.96
CA SER A 3 -25.27 -0.11 15.83
C SER A 3 -24.19 -1.08 16.28
N VAL A 4 -23.45 -1.64 15.33
CA VAL A 4 -22.28 -2.49 15.62
C VAL A 4 -21.16 -1.55 16.08
N LEU A 5 -21.24 -1.18 17.36
CA LEU A 5 -20.17 -0.51 18.09
C LEU A 5 -19.21 -1.59 18.55
N GLU A 6 -18.31 -2.00 17.68
CA GLU A 6 -17.28 -2.98 18.01
C GLU A 6 -15.96 -2.29 18.31
N LYS A 7 -15.29 -2.75 19.38
CA LYS A 7 -13.93 -2.32 19.69
C LYS A 7 -12.99 -2.99 18.69
N PRO A 8 -11.92 -2.30 18.26
CA PRO A 8 -10.94 -2.93 17.39
C PRO A 8 -10.33 -4.17 18.03
N GLN A 9 -10.18 -5.25 17.24
CA GLN A 9 -9.48 -6.45 17.68
C GLN A 9 -7.97 -6.28 17.45
N LEU A 10 -7.20 -6.24 18.55
CA LEU A 10 -5.74 -6.20 18.49
C LEU A 10 -5.18 -7.62 18.67
N VAL A 11 -4.63 -8.20 17.59
CA VAL A 11 -4.00 -9.54 17.62
C VAL A 11 -2.49 -9.47 17.45
N ALA A 12 -1.74 -9.56 18.56
CA ALA A 12 -0.28 -9.47 18.55
C ALA A 12 0.37 -10.84 18.69
N SER A 13 1.46 -11.06 17.96
CA SER A 13 2.38 -12.18 18.23
C SER A 13 3.47 -11.83 19.25
N ASN A 14 3.55 -10.57 19.68
CA ASN A 14 4.53 -10.09 20.66
C ASN A 14 3.87 -9.15 21.67
N GLU A 15 3.77 -9.60 22.92
CA GLU A 15 3.16 -8.84 24.02
C GLU A 15 3.85 -7.50 24.31
N ARG A 16 5.17 -7.38 24.06
CA ARG A 16 5.89 -6.12 24.27
C ARG A 16 5.49 -5.09 23.21
N PHE A 17 5.36 -5.52 21.97
CA PHE A 17 4.89 -4.65 20.89
C PHE A 17 3.40 -4.31 21.06
N CYS A 18 2.58 -5.27 21.51
CA CYS A 18 1.19 -5.04 21.86
C CYS A 18 1.04 -3.93 22.92
N ARG A 19 1.77 -4.03 24.04
CA ARG A 19 1.75 -3.01 25.09
C ARG A 19 2.23 -1.65 24.61
N PHE A 20 3.27 -1.62 23.76
CA PHE A 20 3.72 -0.39 23.12
C PHE A 20 2.60 0.25 22.27
N LEU A 21 1.89 -0.54 21.47
CA LEU A 21 0.77 -0.06 20.67
C LEU A 21 -0.39 0.45 21.55
N GLU A 22 -0.71 -0.25 22.64
CA GLU A 22 -1.74 0.18 23.59
C GLU A 22 -1.39 1.50 24.29
N GLU A 23 -0.11 1.71 24.63
CA GLU A 23 0.37 2.90 25.32
C GLU A 23 0.49 4.11 24.39
N TYR A 24 1.03 3.93 23.18
CA TYR A 24 1.38 5.04 22.28
C TYR A 24 0.39 5.25 21.13
N CYS A 25 -0.56 4.34 20.94
CA CYS A 25 -1.59 4.46 19.90
C CYS A 25 -2.98 4.23 20.52
N PRO A 26 -3.50 5.16 21.34
CA PRO A 26 -4.77 4.98 22.05
C PRO A 26 -5.95 4.71 21.11
N VAL A 27 -5.84 5.23 19.88
CA VAL A 27 -6.79 4.98 18.79
C VAL A 27 -7.03 3.50 18.51
N LEU A 28 -6.07 2.64 18.87
CA LEU A 28 -6.13 1.20 18.70
C LEU A 28 -7.03 0.48 19.72
N THR A 29 -7.39 1.18 20.81
CA THR A 29 -8.22 0.63 21.90
C THR A 29 -9.52 1.41 22.11
N GLU A 30 -9.69 2.54 21.42
CA GLU A 30 -10.90 3.36 21.44
C GLU A 30 -12.04 2.74 20.63
N THR A 31 -13.28 2.91 21.12
CA THR A 31 -14.48 2.58 20.36
C THR A 31 -14.63 3.58 19.22
N TYR A 32 -14.68 3.09 17.99
CA TYR A 32 -14.86 3.94 16.82
C TYR A 32 -16.35 4.24 16.57
N TYR A 33 -16.65 5.47 16.14
CA TYR A 33 -18.00 5.93 15.80
C TYR A 33 -18.08 6.30 14.31
N PRO A 34 -18.87 5.57 13.48
CA PRO A 34 -19.03 5.92 12.07
C PRO A 34 -19.70 7.27 11.91
N THR A 35 -19.29 8.03 10.88
CA THR A 35 -19.94 9.29 10.53
C THR A 35 -21.42 9.03 10.21
N ILE A 36 -22.33 9.73 10.90
CA ILE A 36 -23.76 9.40 11.05
C ILE A 36 -24.50 9.23 9.71
N TRP A 37 -24.04 9.88 8.64
CA TRP A 37 -24.67 9.85 7.30
C TRP A 37 -24.11 8.79 6.33
N CYS A 38 -23.14 7.95 6.74
CA CYS A 38 -22.45 7.03 5.83
C CYS A 38 -22.21 5.65 6.45
N TRP A 39 -23.28 4.89 6.67
CA TRP A 39 -23.22 3.58 7.36
C TRP A 39 -22.70 2.40 6.52
N GLU A 40 -22.52 2.54 5.21
CA GLU A 40 -22.01 1.46 4.35
C GLU A 40 -20.56 1.73 3.92
N GLY A 41 -19.63 0.82 4.23
CA GLY A 41 -18.19 0.96 3.94
C GLY A 41 -17.87 1.20 2.45
N ARG A 42 -18.73 0.72 1.54
CA ARG A 42 -18.62 0.99 0.11
C ARG A 42 -18.82 2.45 -0.24
N VAL A 43 -19.83 3.08 0.36
CA VAL A 43 -20.16 4.50 0.15
C VAL A 43 -19.06 5.39 0.72
N GLN A 44 -18.46 5.01 1.85
CA GLN A 44 -17.30 5.71 2.40
C GLN A 44 -16.08 5.68 1.47
N THR A 45 -15.81 4.53 0.85
CA THR A 45 -14.69 4.38 -0.09
C THR A 45 -14.89 5.24 -1.34
N LEU A 46 -16.12 5.31 -1.87
CA LEU A 46 -16.44 6.06 -3.09
C LEU A 46 -16.55 7.57 -2.87
N LEU A 47 -17.15 8.03 -1.77
CA LEU A 47 -17.43 9.45 -1.56
C LEU A 47 -16.26 10.23 -0.96
N ARG A 48 -15.37 9.58 -0.21
CA ARG A 48 -14.30 10.27 0.53
C ARG A 48 -13.31 11.06 -0.35
N PRO A 49 -12.88 10.59 -1.53
CA PRO A 49 -12.01 11.38 -2.41
C PRO A 49 -12.60 12.73 -2.84
N PHE A 50 -13.93 12.88 -2.79
CA PHE A 50 -14.66 14.09 -3.18
C PHE A 50 -14.96 15.02 -2.00
N ILE A 51 -14.87 14.53 -0.75
CA ILE A 51 -15.24 15.28 0.46
C ILE A 51 -14.01 15.65 1.30
N THR A 52 -12.89 14.93 1.14
CA THR A 52 -11.66 15.21 1.92
C THR A 52 -10.90 16.40 1.35
N SER A 53 -10.46 17.29 2.26
CA SER A 53 -9.49 18.34 1.96
C SER A 53 -8.24 17.75 1.34
N ARG A 54 -7.54 18.51 0.50
CA ARG A 54 -6.22 18.11 0.00
C ARG A 54 -5.23 19.15 0.52
N PRO A 55 -4.48 18.87 1.59
CA PRO A 55 -3.48 19.81 2.07
C PRO A 55 -2.45 20.05 0.97
N GLN A 56 -1.95 21.29 0.89
CA GLN A 56 -0.91 21.62 -0.08
C GLN A 56 0.43 21.09 0.42
N VAL A 57 1.08 20.28 -0.41
CA VAL A 57 2.42 19.76 -0.16
C VAL A 57 3.29 20.16 -1.33
N GLN A 58 4.44 20.76 -1.03
CA GLN A 58 5.45 21.07 -2.04
C GLN A 58 6.49 19.96 -2.05
N TYR A 59 6.65 19.32 -3.20
CA TYR A 59 7.59 18.22 -3.38
C TYR A 59 8.82 18.66 -4.17
N ARG A 60 9.97 18.12 -3.78
CA ARG A 60 11.13 18.04 -4.65
C ARG A 60 11.10 16.66 -5.33
N ASN A 61 10.92 16.65 -6.64
CA ASN A 61 10.93 15.41 -7.41
C ASN A 61 12.38 14.94 -7.67
N GLU A 62 12.62 13.64 -7.56
CA GLU A 62 13.87 12.98 -7.93
C GLU A 62 13.54 11.78 -8.82
N LEU A 63 14.23 11.66 -9.95
CA LEU A 63 14.16 10.50 -10.83
C LEU A 63 15.38 9.61 -10.61
N ILE A 64 15.16 8.39 -10.15
CA ILE A 64 16.22 7.39 -9.99
C ILE A 64 16.23 6.44 -11.19
N ARG A 65 17.43 6.10 -11.66
CA ARG A 65 17.62 5.12 -12.75
C ARG A 65 17.62 3.70 -12.18
N THR A 66 16.98 2.79 -12.89
CA THR A 66 16.91 1.38 -12.51
C THR A 66 17.89 0.54 -13.33
N ALA A 67 18.24 -0.64 -12.83
CA ALA A 67 19.25 -1.50 -13.45
C ALA A 67 18.88 -1.95 -14.88
N ASP A 68 17.58 -2.04 -15.19
CA ASP A 68 17.07 -2.33 -16.54
C ASP A 68 17.12 -1.12 -17.49
N GLY A 69 17.62 0.04 -17.04
CA GLY A 69 17.63 1.30 -17.82
C GLY A 69 16.34 2.13 -17.71
N GLY A 70 15.39 1.67 -16.89
CA GLY A 70 14.16 2.37 -16.57
C GLY A 70 14.36 3.55 -15.61
N GLN A 71 13.24 4.09 -15.13
CA GLN A 71 13.25 5.15 -14.12
C GLN A 71 12.08 5.02 -13.14
N ILE A 72 12.30 5.50 -11.92
CA ILE A 72 11.30 5.60 -10.85
C ILE A 72 11.28 7.05 -10.36
N SER A 73 10.09 7.55 -10.05
CA SER A 73 9.87 8.91 -9.55
C SER A 73 9.67 8.91 -8.03
N LEU A 74 10.49 9.68 -7.32
CA LEU A 74 10.40 9.90 -5.88
C LEU A 74 10.01 11.35 -5.60
N ASP A 75 8.91 11.55 -4.88
CA ASP A 75 8.51 12.88 -4.43
C ASP A 75 8.92 13.09 -2.98
N TRP A 76 9.88 13.99 -2.77
CA TRP A 76 10.45 14.28 -1.46
C TRP A 76 9.74 15.46 -0.80
N PHE A 77 9.31 15.24 0.44
CA PHE A 77 8.98 16.29 1.38
C PHE A 77 10.08 16.33 2.44
N ASP A 78 11.05 17.21 2.25
CA ASP A 78 12.30 17.21 3.03
C ASP A 78 12.13 17.69 4.48
N ASN A 79 11.10 18.52 4.74
CA ASN A 79 10.82 19.16 6.03
C ASN A 79 12.04 19.88 6.63
N ASN A 80 12.68 20.73 5.82
CA ASN A 80 13.96 21.36 6.18
C ASN A 80 13.87 22.31 7.38
N ASP A 81 12.70 22.89 7.62
CA ASP A 81 12.45 23.85 8.70
C ASP A 81 11.96 23.18 10.01
N SER A 82 12.13 21.85 10.11
CA SER A 82 11.73 21.07 11.29
C SER A 82 12.46 21.53 12.55
N LEU A 83 11.69 22.02 13.53
CA LEU A 83 12.20 22.41 14.85
C LEU A 83 12.55 21.21 15.75
N TYR A 84 11.92 20.05 15.50
CA TYR A 84 12.18 18.83 16.26
C TYR A 84 13.44 18.12 15.79
N TYR A 85 13.74 18.19 14.48
CA TYR A 85 14.89 17.56 13.86
C TYR A 85 15.62 18.57 12.94
N PRO A 86 16.35 19.53 13.52
CA PRO A 86 17.05 20.56 12.75
C PRO A 86 18.21 19.97 11.94
N ASP A 87 18.86 18.91 12.44
CA ASP A 87 19.85 18.16 11.68
C ASP A 87 19.17 17.25 10.65
N ALA A 88 19.35 17.60 9.38
CA ALA A 88 18.79 16.85 8.25
C ALA A 88 19.35 15.42 8.12
N SER A 89 20.52 15.13 8.71
CA SER A 89 21.17 13.82 8.63
C SER A 89 20.55 12.78 9.57
N THR A 90 19.94 13.21 10.68
CA THR A 90 19.29 12.34 11.67
C THR A 90 17.76 12.42 11.63
N ARG A 91 17.20 13.25 10.74
CA ARG A 91 15.74 13.45 10.63
C ARG A 91 15.03 12.14 10.26
N PRO A 92 14.08 11.64 11.09
CA PRO A 92 13.33 10.44 10.77
C PRO A 92 12.69 10.54 9.39
N THR A 93 12.84 9.48 8.60
CA THR A 93 12.37 9.43 7.23
C THR A 93 11.29 8.35 7.10
N VAL A 94 10.17 8.70 6.46
CA VAL A 94 9.05 7.79 6.20
C VAL A 94 8.85 7.63 4.70
N LEU A 95 9.07 6.41 4.19
CA LEU A 95 8.74 6.04 2.81
C LEU A 95 7.25 5.71 2.70
N LEU A 96 6.53 6.41 1.84
CA LEU A 96 5.09 6.23 1.61
C LEU A 96 4.85 5.52 0.28
N LEU A 97 4.11 4.41 0.31
CA LEU A 97 3.75 3.62 -0.86
C LEU A 97 2.23 3.76 -1.13
N PRO A 98 1.86 4.48 -2.19
CA PRO A 98 0.48 4.58 -2.63
C PRO A 98 -0.12 3.23 -3.05
N GLY A 99 -1.46 3.18 -3.09
CA GLY A 99 -2.21 2.04 -3.61
C GLY A 99 -2.11 1.88 -5.14
N LEU A 100 -2.90 0.95 -5.67
CA LEU A 100 -2.98 0.66 -7.10
C LEU A 100 -3.30 1.94 -7.89
N THR A 101 -2.46 2.29 -8.87
CA THR A 101 -2.56 3.53 -9.67
C THR A 101 -2.48 4.86 -8.89
N GLY A 102 -2.17 4.82 -7.59
CA GLY A 102 -2.02 6.01 -6.76
C GLY A 102 -0.67 6.71 -6.93
N THR A 103 -0.64 8.00 -6.56
CA THR A 103 0.55 8.87 -6.59
C THR A 103 0.71 9.67 -5.31
N SER A 104 1.75 10.50 -5.23
CA SER A 104 1.92 11.55 -4.21
C SER A 104 0.79 12.57 -4.10
N LYS A 105 -0.12 12.61 -5.07
CA LYS A 105 -1.27 13.54 -5.10
C LYS A 105 -2.52 12.96 -4.42
N GLU A 106 -2.48 11.71 -3.98
CA GLU A 106 -3.61 11.10 -3.32
C GLU A 106 -3.87 11.75 -1.95
N SER A 107 -5.14 12.02 -1.66
CA SER A 107 -5.55 12.70 -0.42
C SER A 107 -4.99 12.02 0.83
N TYR A 108 -5.00 10.69 0.91
CA TYR A 108 -4.46 9.97 2.05
C TYR A 108 -2.92 10.10 2.19
N ILE A 109 -2.19 10.21 1.07
CA ILE A 109 -0.74 10.47 1.10
C ILE A 109 -0.48 11.88 1.64
N LEU A 110 -1.22 12.86 1.12
CA LEU A 110 -1.08 14.27 1.53
C LEU A 110 -1.34 14.46 3.03
N HIS A 111 -2.35 13.79 3.59
CA HIS A 111 -2.58 13.85 5.05
C HIS A 111 -1.50 13.13 5.85
N MET A 112 -1.00 11.98 5.39
CA MET A 112 0.12 11.32 6.08
C MET A 112 1.38 12.20 6.11
N ILE A 113 1.63 12.95 5.04
CA ILE A 113 2.74 13.91 4.98
C ILE A 113 2.50 15.07 5.93
N HIS A 114 1.30 15.65 5.94
CA HIS A 114 0.99 16.75 6.84
C HIS A 114 1.10 16.33 8.32
N GLN A 115 0.64 15.13 8.67
CA GLN A 115 0.84 14.60 10.02
C GLN A 115 2.34 14.38 10.32
N SER A 116 3.10 13.84 9.36
CA SER A 116 4.55 13.66 9.50
C SER A 116 5.32 14.99 9.61
N GLU A 117 4.84 16.04 8.93
CA GLU A 117 5.36 17.40 9.00
C GLU A 117 5.26 17.94 10.43
N THR A 118 4.10 17.78 11.09
CA THR A 118 3.90 18.22 12.48
C THR A 118 4.78 17.47 13.48
N LEU A 119 5.20 16.24 13.15
CA LEU A 119 6.16 15.44 13.91
C LEU A 119 7.62 15.75 13.56
N GLY A 120 7.87 16.64 12.59
CA GLY A 120 9.20 17.03 12.16
C GLY A 120 9.91 16.04 11.25
N TYR A 121 9.19 15.07 10.66
CA TYR A 121 9.75 14.00 9.84
C TYR A 121 9.94 14.41 8.38
N ARG A 122 10.86 13.73 7.70
CA ARG A 122 10.98 13.71 6.24
C ARG A 122 10.05 12.64 5.66
N CYS A 123 9.37 12.94 4.56
CA CYS A 123 8.62 11.94 3.81
C CYS A 123 9.16 11.78 2.39
N VAL A 124 9.09 10.56 1.87
CA VAL A 124 9.38 10.25 0.47
C VAL A 124 8.24 9.43 -0.07
N VAL A 125 7.63 9.85 -1.17
CA VAL A 125 6.59 9.05 -1.83
C VAL A 125 7.21 8.27 -2.97
N PHE A 126 7.05 6.94 -2.94
CA PHE A 126 7.43 6.04 -4.02
C PHE A 126 6.32 6.00 -5.07
N ASN A 127 6.51 6.70 -6.19
CA ASN A 127 5.60 6.60 -7.32
C ASN A 127 6.01 5.43 -8.22
N ASN A 128 5.10 4.48 -8.40
CA ASN A 128 5.32 3.35 -9.30
C ASN A 128 5.51 3.80 -10.75
N ARG A 129 6.30 3.04 -11.51
CA ARG A 129 6.65 3.35 -12.90
C ARG A 129 5.44 3.65 -13.78
N GLY A 130 5.47 4.81 -14.44
CA GLY A 130 4.52 5.19 -15.48
C GLY A 130 3.20 5.75 -14.97
N ILE A 131 3.10 6.08 -13.67
CA ILE A 131 1.87 6.52 -13.01
C ILE A 131 1.91 8.00 -12.64
N ALA A 132 3.04 8.56 -12.20
CA ALA A 132 3.10 9.94 -11.69
C ALA A 132 3.37 11.01 -12.78
N GLY A 133 3.21 10.63 -14.05
CA GLY A 133 3.34 11.53 -15.20
C GLY A 133 4.65 11.37 -15.97
N GLU A 134 5.60 10.63 -15.42
CA GLU A 134 6.82 10.20 -16.10
C GLU A 134 6.52 9.21 -17.24
N GLU A 135 7.33 9.30 -18.29
CA GLU A 135 7.34 8.32 -19.38
C GLU A 135 8.04 7.02 -18.95
N LEU A 136 7.51 5.88 -19.39
CA LEU A 136 8.25 4.63 -19.29
C LEU A 136 9.46 4.69 -20.22
N LEU A 137 10.64 4.36 -19.70
CA LEU A 137 11.87 4.23 -20.51
C LEU A 137 12.15 2.77 -20.89
N THR A 138 11.54 1.83 -20.18
CA THR A 138 11.57 0.39 -20.47
C THR A 138 10.14 -0.12 -20.50
N PRO A 139 9.83 -1.20 -21.25
CA PRO A 139 8.48 -1.74 -21.37
C PRO A 139 8.07 -2.54 -20.11
N ARG A 140 8.32 -1.97 -18.94
CA ARG A 140 8.13 -2.58 -17.62
C ARG A 140 7.39 -1.59 -16.72
N THR A 141 6.28 -2.05 -16.14
CA THR A 141 5.50 -1.30 -15.15
C THR A 141 5.78 -1.85 -13.74
N TYR A 142 4.75 -2.09 -12.93
CA TYR A 142 4.83 -2.54 -11.55
C TYR A 142 3.70 -3.55 -11.27
N CYS A 143 3.85 -4.32 -10.20
CA CYS A 143 2.81 -5.21 -9.69
C CYS A 143 3.01 -5.41 -8.17
N ALA A 144 2.08 -6.08 -7.50
CA ALA A 144 2.17 -6.28 -6.06
C ALA A 144 3.28 -7.27 -5.63
N ALA A 145 3.75 -8.12 -6.54
CA ALA A 145 4.74 -9.17 -6.26
C ALA A 145 6.19 -8.71 -6.47
N ASN A 146 6.43 -7.88 -7.50
CA ASN A 146 7.78 -7.50 -7.91
C ASN A 146 8.37 -6.40 -7.00
N THR A 147 9.31 -6.78 -6.14
CA THR A 147 9.90 -5.92 -5.09
C THR A 147 11.19 -5.22 -5.50
N GLU A 148 11.76 -5.52 -6.67
CA GLU A 148 13.07 -5.02 -7.11
C GLU A 148 13.19 -3.49 -7.06
N ASP A 149 12.17 -2.79 -7.56
CA ASP A 149 12.14 -1.32 -7.57
C ASP A 149 12.08 -0.74 -6.15
N LEU A 150 11.28 -1.36 -5.28
CA LEU A 150 11.15 -0.95 -3.89
C LEU A 150 12.45 -1.18 -3.12
N GLU A 151 13.10 -2.31 -3.34
CA GLU A 151 14.40 -2.65 -2.75
C GLU A 151 15.46 -1.61 -3.15
N ALA A 152 15.54 -1.26 -4.43
CA ALA A 152 16.44 -0.22 -4.93
C ALA A 152 16.17 1.15 -4.28
N VAL A 153 14.89 1.54 -4.16
CA VAL A 153 14.48 2.80 -3.52
C VAL A 153 14.84 2.84 -2.04
N ILE A 154 14.57 1.75 -1.31
CA ILE A 154 14.88 1.66 0.12
C ILE A 154 16.39 1.80 0.34
N HIS A 155 17.21 1.12 -0.44
CA HIS A 155 18.67 1.25 -0.34
C HIS A 155 19.16 2.64 -0.75
N HIS A 156 18.59 3.24 -1.79
CA HIS A 156 18.91 4.62 -2.21
C HIS A 156 18.64 5.62 -1.07
N ILE A 157 17.45 5.60 -0.49
CA ILE A 157 17.07 6.50 0.60
C ILE A 157 17.95 6.28 1.84
N HIS A 158 18.18 5.01 2.21
CA HIS A 158 19.03 4.69 3.36
C HIS A 158 20.47 5.18 3.15
N ASN A 159 21.04 5.03 1.96
CA ASN A 159 22.39 5.50 1.66
C ASN A 159 22.52 7.03 1.66
N LEU A 160 21.46 7.76 1.31
CA LEU A 160 21.42 9.22 1.42
C LEU A 160 21.37 9.69 2.88
N HIS A 161 20.69 8.95 3.76
CA HIS A 161 20.49 9.30 5.16
C HIS A 161 20.74 8.11 6.11
N PRO A 162 21.97 7.59 6.20
CA PRO A 162 22.26 6.34 6.90
C PRO A 162 22.06 6.43 8.42
N SER A 163 22.14 7.63 8.99
CA SER A 163 21.95 7.89 10.43
C SER A 163 20.52 8.23 10.82
N ALA A 164 19.62 8.40 9.84
CA ALA A 164 18.22 8.72 10.11
C ALA A 164 17.42 7.44 10.44
N PRO A 165 16.54 7.47 11.46
CA PRO A 165 15.53 6.43 11.63
C PRO A 165 14.68 6.30 10.37
N PHE A 166 14.61 5.09 9.80
CA PHE A 166 13.94 4.88 8.52
C PHE A 166 12.75 3.93 8.67
N MET A 167 11.57 4.38 8.28
CA MET A 167 10.30 3.64 8.38
C MET A 167 9.58 3.67 7.03
N ALA A 168 8.63 2.76 6.84
CA ALA A 168 7.80 2.75 5.65
C ALA A 168 6.32 2.57 5.98
N ALA A 169 5.45 3.19 5.18
CA ALA A 169 4.01 3.00 5.26
C ALA A 169 3.43 2.69 3.88
N GLY A 170 2.61 1.65 3.79
CA GLY A 170 1.99 1.22 2.54
C GLY A 170 0.48 1.11 2.62
N VAL A 171 -0.20 1.61 1.59
CA VAL A 171 -1.68 1.58 1.51
C VAL A 171 -2.12 0.64 0.40
N SER A 172 -3.08 -0.25 0.68
CA SER A 172 -3.65 -1.19 -0.28
C SER A 172 -2.57 -2.00 -1.00
N MET A 173 -2.49 -1.94 -2.33
CA MET A 173 -1.45 -2.59 -3.11
C MET A 173 -0.02 -2.16 -2.69
N GLY A 174 0.20 -0.90 -2.31
CA GLY A 174 1.49 -0.45 -1.77
C GLY A 174 1.83 -1.15 -0.45
N GLY A 175 0.81 -1.46 0.36
CA GLY A 175 0.94 -2.30 1.54
C GLY A 175 1.32 -3.74 1.23
N MET A 176 0.70 -4.34 0.19
CA MET A 176 1.05 -5.68 -0.27
C MET A 176 2.49 -5.75 -0.76
N LEU A 177 2.91 -4.78 -1.58
CA LEU A 177 4.28 -4.68 -2.08
C LEU A 177 5.29 -4.56 -0.93
N LEU A 178 5.01 -3.70 0.07
CA LEU A 178 5.86 -3.54 1.24
C LEU A 178 5.95 -4.83 2.06
N LEU A 179 4.84 -5.54 2.28
CA LEU A 179 4.85 -6.83 2.98
C LEU A 179 5.62 -7.91 2.21
N ASN A 180 5.46 -7.97 0.89
CA ASN A 180 6.21 -8.89 0.04
C ASN A 180 7.71 -8.61 0.10
N TYR A 181 8.13 -7.34 0.11
CA TYR A 181 9.52 -6.93 0.30
C TYR A 181 10.04 -7.33 1.69
N LEU A 182 9.28 -7.05 2.75
CA LEU A 182 9.67 -7.38 4.12
C LEU A 182 9.73 -8.90 4.34
N GLY A 183 8.87 -9.66 3.71
CA GLY A 183 8.90 -11.13 3.75
C GLY A 183 10.06 -11.73 2.96
N LYS A 184 10.49 -11.08 1.88
CA LYS A 184 11.69 -11.48 1.11
C LYS A 184 12.99 -11.14 1.85
N THR A 185 13.08 -9.92 2.40
CA THR A 185 14.33 -9.36 2.96
C THR A 185 14.49 -9.65 4.46
N GLY A 186 13.39 -9.85 5.18
CA GLY A 186 13.41 -10.20 6.59
C GLY A 186 14.08 -9.15 7.47
N ARG A 187 15.15 -9.53 8.17
CA ARG A 187 15.90 -8.66 9.11
C ARG A 187 16.98 -7.83 8.44
N ASP A 188 17.32 -8.13 7.18
CA ASP A 188 18.40 -7.44 6.47
C ASP A 188 17.93 -6.10 5.88
N THR A 189 16.64 -5.79 6.02
CA THR A 189 16.07 -4.50 5.62
C THR A 189 16.62 -3.35 6.50
N PRO A 190 16.93 -2.17 5.93
CA PRO A 190 17.32 -1.00 6.74
C PRO A 190 16.13 -0.34 7.44
N LEU A 191 14.89 -0.79 7.17
CA LEU A 191 13.69 -0.26 7.82
C LEU A 191 13.61 -0.70 9.29
N MET A 192 13.35 0.26 10.19
CA MET A 192 13.19 0.00 11.61
C MET A 192 11.78 -0.51 11.97
N ALA A 193 10.76 -0.05 11.24
CA ALA A 193 9.38 -0.46 11.42
C ALA A 193 8.56 -0.15 10.15
N ALA A 194 7.40 -0.80 10.02
CA ALA A 194 6.46 -0.50 8.94
C ALA A 194 5.00 -0.41 9.41
N ALA A 195 4.20 0.38 8.69
CA ALA A 195 2.76 0.48 8.87
C ALA A 195 2.03 0.14 7.57
N ILE A 196 1.03 -0.73 7.62
CA ILE A 196 0.28 -1.18 6.45
C ILE A 196 -1.19 -0.83 6.64
N PHE A 197 -1.84 -0.29 5.62
CA PHE A 197 -3.23 0.13 5.68
C PHE A 197 -4.03 -0.50 4.55
N SER A 198 -5.10 -1.22 4.85
CA SER A 198 -6.04 -1.83 3.89
C SER A 198 -5.38 -2.75 2.85
N ALA A 199 -4.34 -3.51 3.22
CA ALA A 199 -3.69 -4.44 2.28
C ALA A 199 -4.55 -5.68 2.01
N GLY A 200 -4.58 -6.14 0.75
CA GLY A 200 -5.19 -7.42 0.40
C GLY A 200 -4.27 -8.58 0.81
N TRP A 201 -4.69 -9.36 1.80
CA TRP A 201 -3.87 -10.46 2.36
C TRP A 201 -3.71 -11.66 1.42
N ASN A 202 -4.75 -11.93 0.64
CA ASN A 202 -4.80 -13.03 -0.32
C ASN A 202 -5.44 -12.51 -1.60
N VAL A 203 -4.67 -12.48 -2.68
CA VAL A 203 -5.12 -11.89 -3.94
C VAL A 203 -6.31 -12.66 -4.53
N PHE A 204 -6.34 -13.99 -4.39
CA PHE A 204 -7.46 -14.82 -4.86
C PHE A 204 -8.78 -14.39 -4.24
N GLU A 205 -8.78 -14.20 -2.92
CA GLU A 205 -9.95 -13.79 -2.14
C GLU A 205 -10.35 -12.33 -2.44
N SER A 206 -9.34 -11.45 -2.60
CA SER A 206 -9.55 -10.06 -2.99
C SER A 206 -10.25 -9.95 -4.34
N VAL A 207 -9.79 -10.69 -5.35
CA VAL A 207 -10.40 -10.63 -6.69
C VAL A 207 -11.78 -11.30 -6.73
N GLU A 208 -11.98 -12.41 -6.00
CA GLU A 208 -13.30 -13.05 -5.91
C GLU A 208 -14.33 -12.11 -5.24
N SER A 209 -13.92 -11.40 -4.18
CA SER A 209 -14.74 -10.37 -3.56
C SER A 209 -15.07 -9.22 -4.53
N LEU A 210 -14.09 -8.76 -5.31
CA LEU A 210 -14.26 -7.70 -6.30
C LEU A 210 -15.11 -8.10 -7.50
N GLU A 211 -15.22 -9.39 -7.81
CA GLU A 211 -16.02 -9.90 -8.93
C GLU A 211 -17.50 -10.11 -8.57
N LYS A 212 -17.88 -9.99 -7.28
CA LYS A 212 -19.29 -9.97 -6.87
C LYS A 212 -20.04 -8.81 -7.56
N PRO A 213 -21.29 -8.98 -8.03
CA PRO A 213 -21.94 -8.04 -8.96
C PRO A 213 -21.88 -6.56 -8.55
N LEU A 214 -22.17 -6.24 -7.28
CA LEU A 214 -22.13 -4.87 -6.78
C LEU A 214 -20.69 -4.33 -6.65
N ASN A 215 -19.76 -5.14 -6.14
CA ASN A 215 -18.36 -4.74 -6.01
C ASN A 215 -17.69 -4.60 -7.39
N TRP A 216 -18.12 -5.42 -8.36
CA TRP A 216 -17.65 -5.33 -9.73
C TRP A 216 -18.02 -3.98 -10.34
N LEU A 217 -19.30 -3.61 -10.22
CA LEU A 217 -19.82 -2.34 -10.73
C LEU A 217 -19.17 -1.13 -10.06
N LEU A 218 -19.01 -1.17 -8.73
CA LEU A 218 -18.53 -0.03 -7.95
C LEU A 218 -17.01 0.14 -7.95
N PHE A 219 -16.24 -0.95 -7.99
CA PHE A 219 -14.80 -0.92 -7.77
C PHE A 219 -14.01 -1.59 -8.89
N ASN A 220 -14.30 -2.84 -9.22
CA ASN A 220 -13.46 -3.64 -10.13
C ASN A 220 -13.38 -3.03 -11.52
N TYR A 221 -14.52 -2.63 -12.09
CA TYR A 221 -14.58 -1.99 -13.40
C TYR A 221 -13.80 -0.67 -13.43
N TYR A 222 -13.96 0.15 -12.39
CA TYR A 222 -13.23 1.41 -12.23
C TYR A 222 -11.72 1.19 -12.14
N LEU A 223 -11.27 0.28 -11.28
CA LEU A 223 -9.84 -0.05 -11.14
C LEU A 223 -9.23 -0.60 -12.43
N THR A 224 -9.98 -1.44 -13.14
CA THR A 224 -9.57 -1.96 -14.45
C THR A 224 -9.38 -0.82 -15.45
N THR A 225 -10.29 0.16 -15.45
CA THR A 225 -10.19 1.36 -16.29
C THR A 225 -8.98 2.22 -15.92
N CYS A 226 -8.69 2.38 -14.62
CA CYS A 226 -7.50 3.09 -14.14
C CYS A 226 -6.21 2.40 -14.61
N LEU A 227 -6.14 1.07 -14.53
CA LEU A 227 -5.01 0.27 -15.01
C LEU A 227 -4.84 0.37 -16.54
N GLN A 228 -5.93 0.31 -17.28
CA GLN A 228 -5.92 0.50 -18.73
C GLN A 228 -5.45 1.91 -19.11
N SER A 229 -5.89 2.93 -18.39
CA SER A 229 -5.48 4.33 -18.60
C SER A 229 -3.99 4.52 -18.36
N SER A 230 -3.43 3.92 -17.31
CA SER A 230 -2.00 4.06 -17.01
C SER A 230 -1.11 3.49 -18.10
N ILE A 231 -1.47 2.34 -18.68
CA ILE A 231 -0.69 1.71 -19.75
C ILE A 231 -0.97 2.31 -21.12
N SER A 232 -2.16 2.86 -21.35
CA SER A 232 -2.55 3.47 -22.63
C SER A 232 -1.65 4.64 -23.01
N ARG A 233 -1.18 5.42 -22.02
CA ARG A 233 -0.22 6.51 -22.25
C ARG A 233 1.10 6.02 -22.86
N HIS A 234 1.48 4.77 -22.57
CA HIS A 234 2.74 4.17 -23.00
C HIS A 234 2.54 3.13 -24.12
N ARG A 235 1.40 3.18 -24.82
CA ARG A 235 0.99 2.17 -25.81
C ARG A 235 2.04 1.91 -26.88
N GLN A 236 2.67 2.95 -27.44
CA GLN A 236 3.68 2.83 -28.50
C GLN A 236 4.89 1.95 -28.09
N MET A 237 5.22 1.95 -26.80
CA MET A 237 6.28 1.10 -26.27
C MET A 237 5.78 -0.32 -25.99
N LEU A 238 4.60 -0.44 -25.38
CA LEU A 238 4.06 -1.70 -24.90
C LEU A 238 3.49 -2.59 -26.01
N GLU A 239 2.94 -2.02 -27.08
CA GLU A 239 2.32 -2.77 -28.19
C GLU A 239 3.32 -3.63 -28.98
N LYS A 240 4.62 -3.37 -28.82
CA LYS A 240 5.69 -4.18 -29.42
C LYS A 240 5.85 -5.54 -28.73
N LEU A 241 5.40 -5.67 -27.48
CA LEU A 241 5.60 -6.86 -26.65
C LEU A 241 4.27 -7.46 -26.17
N PHE A 242 3.20 -6.68 -26.10
CA PHE A 242 1.92 -7.08 -25.56
C PHE A 242 0.78 -6.80 -26.55
N ASP A 243 -0.22 -7.68 -26.58
CA ASP A 243 -1.46 -7.45 -27.32
C ASP A 243 -2.31 -6.40 -26.58
N MET A 244 -2.02 -5.12 -26.84
CA MET A 244 -2.69 -4.01 -26.17
C MET A 244 -4.18 -3.95 -26.52
N ASP A 245 -4.61 -4.43 -27.69
CA ASP A 245 -6.03 -4.45 -28.04
C ASP A 245 -6.81 -5.48 -27.24
N LEU A 246 -6.18 -6.61 -26.90
CA LEU A 246 -6.74 -7.57 -25.96
C LEU A 246 -6.81 -6.97 -24.55
N VAL A 247 -5.71 -6.40 -24.05
CA VAL A 247 -5.62 -5.83 -22.67
C VAL A 247 -6.67 -4.72 -22.46
N MET A 248 -6.89 -3.88 -23.46
CA MET A 248 -7.88 -2.80 -23.39
C MET A 248 -9.35 -3.29 -23.42
N LYS A 249 -9.59 -4.59 -23.64
CA LYS A 249 -10.92 -5.21 -23.53
C LYS A 249 -11.22 -5.80 -22.15
N ALA A 250 -10.23 -5.88 -21.26
CA ALA A 250 -10.41 -6.37 -19.90
C ALA A 250 -11.50 -5.58 -19.16
N ARG A 251 -12.38 -6.30 -18.44
CA ARG A 251 -13.48 -5.76 -17.63
C ARG A 251 -13.32 -6.03 -16.14
N THR A 252 -12.32 -6.83 -15.78
CA THR A 252 -11.93 -7.09 -14.40
C THR A 252 -10.43 -6.97 -14.23
N VAL A 253 -9.99 -6.69 -12.99
CA VAL A 253 -8.59 -6.69 -12.61
C VAL A 253 -7.97 -8.07 -12.90
N ARG A 254 -8.74 -9.16 -12.72
CA ARG A 254 -8.30 -10.52 -13.07
C ARG A 254 -8.02 -10.69 -14.55
N GLU A 255 -8.89 -10.17 -15.43
CA GLU A 255 -8.65 -10.21 -16.87
C GLU A 255 -7.44 -9.38 -17.27
N PHE A 256 -7.30 -8.17 -16.69
CA PHE A 256 -6.13 -7.32 -16.90
C PHE A 256 -4.84 -8.02 -16.46
N ASP A 257 -4.83 -8.61 -15.27
CA ASP A 257 -3.67 -9.32 -14.74
C ASP A 257 -3.31 -10.55 -15.57
N ARG A 258 -4.30 -11.30 -16.07
CA ARG A 258 -4.07 -12.43 -16.97
C ARG A 258 -3.44 -12.00 -18.29
N GLN A 259 -3.90 -10.88 -18.86
CA GLN A 259 -3.53 -10.46 -20.21
C GLN A 259 -2.25 -9.61 -20.23
N PHE A 260 -1.96 -8.90 -19.14
CA PHE A 260 -0.88 -7.92 -19.06
C PHE A 260 0.09 -8.23 -17.92
N THR A 261 -0.35 -8.14 -16.67
CA THR A 261 0.55 -8.20 -15.50
C THR A 261 1.32 -9.52 -15.46
N SER A 262 0.63 -10.66 -15.50
CA SER A 262 1.27 -11.99 -15.44
C SER A 262 2.23 -12.21 -16.62
N VAL A 263 1.85 -11.79 -17.83
CA VAL A 263 2.68 -11.90 -19.03
C VAL A 263 3.93 -11.04 -18.92
N MET A 264 3.79 -9.77 -18.50
CA MET A 264 4.91 -8.84 -18.35
C MET A 264 5.96 -9.33 -17.37
N PHE A 265 5.52 -9.90 -16.24
CA PHE A 265 6.42 -10.40 -15.21
C PHE A 265 6.80 -11.88 -15.41
N GLY A 266 6.48 -12.47 -16.56
CA GLY A 266 6.94 -13.81 -16.95
C GLY A 266 6.29 -14.96 -16.17
N TYR A 267 5.14 -14.74 -15.55
CA TYR A 267 4.39 -15.81 -14.88
C TYR A 267 3.73 -16.73 -15.92
N ARG A 268 3.80 -18.04 -15.65
CA ARG A 268 3.17 -19.05 -16.52
C ARG A 268 1.65 -18.98 -16.46
N THR A 269 1.09 -18.71 -15.28
CA THR A 269 -0.35 -18.54 -15.07
C THR A 269 -0.62 -17.34 -14.18
N ILE A 270 -1.85 -16.83 -14.24
CA ILE A 270 -2.30 -15.79 -13.29
C ILE A 270 -2.29 -16.31 -11.85
N ASP A 271 -2.53 -17.60 -11.65
CA ASP A 271 -2.53 -18.20 -10.31
C ASP A 271 -1.12 -18.21 -9.72
N ASP A 272 -0.08 -18.48 -10.54
CA ASP A 272 1.32 -18.34 -10.14
C ASP A 272 1.63 -16.89 -9.72
N TYR A 273 1.07 -15.89 -10.41
CA TYR A 273 1.20 -14.48 -10.02
C TYR A 273 0.47 -14.16 -8.72
N TYR A 274 -0.78 -14.62 -8.56
CA TYR A 274 -1.59 -14.34 -7.37
C TYR A 274 -1.05 -15.00 -6.11
N GLU A 275 -0.46 -16.18 -6.28
CA GLU A 275 0.31 -16.87 -5.27
C GLU A 275 1.48 -16.01 -4.77
N ASP A 276 2.32 -15.51 -5.69
CA ASP A 276 3.47 -14.69 -5.32
C ASP A 276 3.07 -13.30 -4.78
N ALA A 277 2.00 -12.71 -5.32
CA ALA A 277 1.51 -11.40 -4.90
C ALA A 277 0.85 -11.42 -3.50
N SER A 278 0.40 -12.58 -3.02
CA SER A 278 -0.34 -12.72 -1.75
C SER A 278 0.58 -12.64 -0.51
N PRO A 279 0.50 -11.56 0.29
CA PRO A 279 1.45 -11.37 1.40
C PRO A 279 1.30 -12.37 2.54
N CYS A 280 0.11 -12.97 2.72
CA CYS A 280 -0.20 -13.84 3.87
C CYS A 280 0.80 -15.00 4.04
N ARG A 281 1.41 -15.48 2.96
CA ARG A 281 2.36 -16.61 2.98
C ARG A 281 3.78 -16.20 3.38
N LYS A 282 4.10 -14.91 3.28
CA LYS A 282 5.45 -14.36 3.49
C LYS A 282 5.63 -13.70 4.87
N LEU A 283 4.54 -13.55 5.63
CA LEU A 283 4.53 -12.91 6.94
C LEU A 283 5.45 -13.57 7.97
N LYS A 284 5.61 -14.89 7.91
CA LYS A 284 6.50 -15.63 8.81
C LYS A 284 7.96 -15.16 8.72
N SER A 285 8.34 -14.62 7.58
CA SER A 285 9.70 -14.15 7.30
C SER A 285 9.91 -12.68 7.65
N VAL A 286 8.87 -11.93 8.01
CA VAL A 286 8.99 -10.51 8.36
C VAL A 286 9.83 -10.35 9.63
N GLY A 287 10.94 -9.60 9.50
CA GLY A 287 11.98 -9.51 10.53
C GLY A 287 11.85 -8.34 11.50
N ILE A 288 11.01 -7.35 11.18
CA ILE A 288 10.90 -6.07 11.90
C ILE A 288 9.47 -5.87 12.45
N PRO A 289 9.26 -4.92 13.39
CA PRO A 289 7.92 -4.55 13.83
C PRO A 289 7.06 -4.02 12.68
N VAL A 290 5.88 -4.61 12.49
CA VAL A 290 4.91 -4.17 11.49
C VAL A 290 3.53 -4.04 12.12
N LEU A 291 2.95 -2.85 12.01
CA LEU A 291 1.55 -2.59 12.31
C LEU A 291 0.75 -2.75 11.02
N CYS A 292 -0.25 -3.61 11.00
CA CYS A 292 -1.18 -3.67 9.87
C CYS A 292 -2.57 -3.28 10.34
N LEU A 293 -3.22 -2.41 9.57
CA LEU A 293 -4.55 -1.87 9.77
C LEU A 293 -5.44 -2.28 8.60
N ASN A 294 -6.55 -2.98 8.85
CA ASN A 294 -7.45 -3.48 7.80
C ASN A 294 -8.88 -3.38 8.31
N SER A 295 -9.87 -3.04 7.49
CA SER A 295 -11.28 -2.99 7.91
C SER A 295 -11.94 -4.36 7.65
N VAL A 296 -12.79 -4.88 8.55
CA VAL A 296 -13.52 -6.15 8.28
C VAL A 296 -14.49 -6.02 7.09
N ASP A 297 -15.05 -4.83 6.91
CA ASP A 297 -15.93 -4.48 5.80
C ASP A 297 -15.19 -4.04 4.52
N ASP A 298 -13.85 -4.18 4.49
CA ASP A 298 -13.05 -3.86 3.32
C ASP A 298 -13.28 -4.88 2.20
N VAL A 299 -13.89 -4.42 1.10
CA VAL A 299 -14.15 -5.27 -0.07
C VAL A 299 -12.88 -5.79 -0.75
N PHE A 300 -11.74 -5.10 -0.55
CA PHE A 300 -10.42 -5.49 -1.06
C PHE A 300 -9.70 -6.48 -0.15
N SER A 301 -10.10 -6.56 1.12
CA SER A 301 -9.53 -7.46 2.12
C SER A 301 -10.67 -8.07 2.92
N PRO A 302 -11.46 -8.98 2.31
CA PRO A 302 -12.67 -9.45 2.95
C PRO A 302 -12.34 -10.17 4.27
N GLY A 303 -13.16 -9.96 5.30
CA GLY A 303 -12.89 -10.44 6.66
C GLY A 303 -12.57 -11.95 6.76
N HIS A 304 -13.12 -12.79 5.88
CA HIS A 304 -12.82 -14.23 5.86
C HIS A 304 -11.41 -14.58 5.34
N ALA A 305 -10.77 -13.66 4.62
CA ALA A 305 -9.39 -13.74 4.15
C ALA A 305 -8.41 -12.98 5.06
N SER A 306 -8.93 -12.31 6.10
CA SER A 306 -8.11 -11.70 7.13
C SER A 306 -7.41 -12.77 7.98
N MET A 307 -6.27 -12.41 8.56
CA MET A 307 -5.45 -13.28 9.40
C MET A 307 -6.12 -13.82 10.67
N LEU A 308 -7.37 -13.44 10.94
CA LEU A 308 -8.07 -13.73 12.20
C LEU A 308 -8.75 -15.11 12.23
N ARG A 309 -8.65 -15.95 11.18
CA ARG A 309 -9.24 -17.30 11.21
C ARG A 309 -8.39 -18.33 11.98
N PRO A 310 -8.99 -19.12 12.90
CA PRO A 310 -8.33 -20.29 13.48
C PRO A 310 -8.14 -21.35 12.39
N GLY A 311 -6.89 -21.72 12.10
CA GLY A 311 -6.54 -22.73 11.09
C GLY A 311 -5.41 -22.31 10.15
N VAL A 312 -5.10 -21.00 10.07
CA VAL A 312 -3.77 -20.56 9.64
C VAL A 312 -2.86 -20.84 10.82
N GLU A 313 -1.93 -21.79 10.69
CA GLU A 313 -0.95 -22.08 11.74
C GLU A 313 -0.34 -20.77 12.25
N GLN A 314 -0.68 -20.41 13.49
CA GLN A 314 0.01 -19.42 14.30
C GLN A 314 1.38 -19.99 14.73
N SER A 315 2.18 -20.47 13.77
CA SER A 315 3.57 -20.82 14.03
C SER A 315 4.41 -19.54 14.02
N GLN A 316 4.56 -18.98 15.22
CA GLN A 316 5.68 -18.14 15.65
C GLN A 316 6.17 -17.05 14.66
N SER A 317 5.28 -16.22 14.13
CA SER A 317 5.69 -15.02 13.35
C SER A 317 5.48 -13.75 14.15
N ARG A 318 6.51 -12.91 14.27
CA ARG A 318 6.62 -11.75 15.19
C ARG A 318 5.92 -10.46 14.73
N ALA A 319 4.99 -10.53 13.78
CA ALA A 319 4.28 -9.34 13.35
C ALA A 319 2.83 -9.64 13.01
N THR A 320 2.01 -8.59 13.13
CA THR A 320 0.86 -8.31 12.28
C THR A 320 -0.55 -8.43 12.90
N HIS A 321 -1.37 -7.39 12.67
CA HIS A 321 -2.72 -7.19 13.23
C HIS A 321 -3.74 -6.91 12.10
N CYS A 322 -5.03 -7.18 12.31
CA CYS A 322 -6.12 -6.88 11.38
C CYS A 322 -7.31 -6.33 12.16
N TRP A 323 -8.05 -5.34 11.62
CA TRP A 323 -8.96 -4.48 12.38
C TRP A 323 -10.40 -4.69 11.92
N ASP A 324 -11.32 -4.25 12.76
CA ASP A 324 -12.71 -4.12 12.39
C ASP A 324 -12.98 -2.71 11.85
N GLY A 325 -14.02 -2.65 11.01
CA GLY A 325 -14.68 -1.47 10.48
C GLY A 325 -14.22 -0.14 11.05
N LEU A 326 -13.66 0.70 10.16
CA LEU A 326 -13.84 2.15 10.20
C LEU A 326 -12.84 3.04 10.97
N LEU A 327 -11.64 2.59 11.34
CA LEU A 327 -10.58 3.49 11.87
C LEU A 327 -9.72 4.21 10.82
N ARG A 328 -10.18 4.25 9.57
CA ARG A 328 -9.58 5.03 8.47
C ARG A 328 -9.73 6.55 8.67
N HIS A 329 -10.57 6.98 9.60
CA HIS A 329 -11.01 8.37 9.72
C HIS A 329 -10.16 9.27 10.62
N ARG A 330 -9.36 8.72 11.55
CA ARG A 330 -8.47 9.51 12.44
C ARG A 330 -6.98 9.49 12.08
N LEU A 331 -6.49 8.42 11.43
CA LEU A 331 -5.07 8.31 11.07
C LEU A 331 -4.73 8.96 9.72
N LEU A 332 -5.75 9.38 8.96
CA LEU A 332 -5.65 10.03 7.65
C LEU A 332 -6.40 11.38 7.62
N SER A 333 -6.66 11.96 8.79
CA SER A 333 -7.21 13.31 9.01
C SER A 333 -6.18 14.10 9.79
#